data_AF-A0A915EPF9-F1
#
_entry.id   AF-A0A915EPF9-F1
#
_cell.length_a   1.000
_cell.length_b   1.000
_cell.length_c   1.000
_cell.angle_alpha   90.00
_cell.angle_beta   90.00
_cell.angle_gamma   90.00
#
_symmetry.space_group_name_H-M   'P 1'
#
loop_
_entity.id
_entity.type
_entity.pdbx_description
1 polymer ?
#
loop_
_entity_poly.entity_id
_entity_poly.type
_entity_poly.pdbx_seq_one_letter_code
_entity_poly.pdbx_strand_id
1 'polypeptide(L)'
;MAQTKEHRLKVLNAAAVNLRSWLKQVRLHKSIYHTLNLFTFDGIGKFFVAECWIHFETLKMCVWPGNWCGKRIIAYLDSKIIKALIQGQKRIVDSYGIASYLEVNPAPYTIITFPFIFSCMFGDLGH
;
A
#
# COMPACT_ATOMS: atom_id res chain seq x y z
N MET A 1 40.94 28.69 -4.09
CA MET A 1 39.56 28.37 -3.62
C MET A 1 38.64 27.73 -4.69
N ALA A 2 39.01 27.70 -5.98
CA ALA A 2 38.16 27.11 -7.03
C ALA A 2 38.14 25.56 -7.03
N GLN A 3 39.30 24.94 -6.79
CA GLN A 3 39.49 23.48 -6.83
C GLN A 3 38.64 22.71 -5.78
N THR A 4 38.44 23.30 -4.60
CA THR A 4 37.60 22.72 -3.53
C THR A 4 36.11 22.71 -3.90
N LYS A 5 35.64 23.73 -4.63
CA LYS A 5 34.25 23.82 -5.09
C LYS A 5 33.96 22.78 -6.17
N GLU A 6 34.88 22.59 -7.10
CA GLU A 6 34.75 21.61 -8.18
C GLU A 6 34.75 20.17 -7.65
N HIS A 7 35.65 19.85 -6.71
CA HIS A 7 35.68 18.55 -6.05
C HIS A 7 34.35 18.25 -5.32
N ARG A 8 33.81 19.23 -4.58
CA ARG A 8 32.51 19.08 -3.91
C ARG A 8 31.38 18.79 -4.89
N LEU A 9 31.33 19.47 -6.03
CA LEU A 9 30.30 19.24 -7.05
C LEU A 9 30.40 17.83 -7.66
N LYS A 10 31.63 17.34 -7.90
CA LYS A 10 31.85 15.96 -8.39
C LYS A 10 31.34 14.93 -7.38
N VAL A 11 31.64 15.10 -6.09
CA VAL A 11 31.18 14.20 -5.02
C VAL A 11 29.66 14.24 -4.89
N LEU A 12 29.04 15.44 -4.92
CA LEU A 12 27.59 15.57 -4.84
C LEU A 12 26.88 14.94 -6.04
N ASN A 13 27.41 15.11 -7.26
CA ASN A 13 26.85 14.46 -8.44
C ASN A 13 26.97 12.93 -8.35
N ALA A 14 28.10 12.40 -7.87
CA ALA A 14 28.26 10.96 -7.67
C ALA A 14 27.30 10.42 -6.59
N ALA A 15 27.11 11.13 -5.49
CA ALA A 15 26.18 10.75 -4.43
C ALA A 15 24.70 10.85 -4.86
N ALA A 16 24.35 11.88 -5.65
CA ALA A 16 22.98 12.12 -6.11
C ALA A 16 22.42 10.97 -6.95
N VAL A 17 23.27 10.30 -7.74
CA VAL A 17 22.88 9.14 -8.57
C VAL A 17 22.41 7.97 -7.69
N ASN A 18 23.09 7.71 -6.58
CA ASN A 18 22.82 6.56 -5.71
C ASN A 18 21.87 6.87 -4.54
N LEU A 19 21.57 8.15 -4.30
CA LEU A 19 20.78 8.58 -3.14
C LEU A 19 19.43 7.86 -3.03
N ARG A 20 18.74 7.63 -4.16
CA ARG A 20 17.43 6.97 -4.17
C ARG A 20 17.52 5.50 -3.76
N SER A 21 18.54 4.77 -4.21
CA SER A 21 18.71 3.34 -3.87
C SER A 21 19.09 3.19 -2.40
N TRP A 22 19.99 4.04 -1.89
CA TRP A 22 20.35 4.07 -0.47
C TRP A 22 19.17 4.42 0.42
N LEU A 23 18.40 5.45 0.09
CA LEU A 23 17.19 5.79 0.85
C LEU A 23 16.16 4.65 0.85
N LYS A 24 16.02 3.93 -0.27
CA LYS A 24 15.15 2.75 -0.34
C LYS A 24 15.65 1.65 0.60
N GLN A 25 16.94 1.36 0.59
CA GLN A 25 17.55 0.35 1.48
C GLN A 25 17.36 0.73 2.95
N VAL A 26 17.67 1.97 3.33
CA VAL A 26 17.52 2.44 4.72
C VAL A 26 16.06 2.37 5.18
N ARG A 27 15.11 2.81 4.34
CA ARG A 27 13.67 2.74 4.66
C ARG A 27 13.19 1.29 4.84
N LEU A 28 13.68 0.37 4.00
CA LEU A 28 13.34 -1.05 4.10
C LEU A 28 13.85 -1.64 5.43
N HIS A 29 15.13 -1.45 5.76
CA HIS A 29 15.67 -1.95 7.03
C HIS A 29 14.95 -1.33 8.23
N LYS A 30 14.67 -0.01 8.19
CA LYS A 30 13.89 0.65 9.24
C LYS A 30 12.50 0.05 9.40
N SER A 31 11.80 -0.28 8.31
CA SER A 31 10.50 -0.95 8.38
C SER A 31 10.60 -2.35 9.00
N ILE A 32 11.64 -3.13 8.66
CA ILE A 32 11.84 -4.47 9.21
C ILE A 32 12.07 -4.40 10.72
N TYR A 33 12.99 -3.55 11.17
CA TYR A 33 13.24 -3.39 12.61
C TYR A 33 12.04 -2.83 13.35
N HIS A 34 11.30 -1.91 12.74
CA HIS A 34 10.05 -1.41 13.32
C HIS A 34 9.01 -2.52 13.50
N THR A 35 8.87 -3.43 12.51
CA THR A 35 7.98 -4.58 12.63
C THR A 35 8.45 -5.62 13.65
N LEU A 36 9.75 -5.92 13.71
CA LEU A 36 10.32 -6.84 14.70
C LEU A 36 10.14 -6.33 16.13
N ASN A 37 10.16 -5.01 16.31
CA ASN A 37 9.92 -4.37 17.61
C ASN A 37 8.45 -4.48 18.08
N LEU A 38 7.52 -4.88 17.21
CA LEU A 38 6.13 -5.17 17.61
C LEU A 38 5.96 -6.62 18.09
N PHE A 39 6.96 -7.48 17.89
CA PHE A 39 6.87 -8.90 18.22
C PHE A 39 7.22 -9.15 19.68
N THR A 40 6.57 -10.14 20.28
CA THR A 40 6.92 -10.60 21.61
C THR A 40 8.10 -11.56 21.53
N PHE A 41 9.03 -11.40 22.47
CA PHE A 41 10.21 -12.23 22.57
C PHE A 41 9.98 -13.29 23.64
N ASP A 42 10.21 -14.55 23.29
CA ASP A 42 10.16 -15.64 24.27
C ASP A 42 11.37 -15.55 25.23
N GLY A 43 11.18 -15.93 26.51
CA GLY A 43 12.16 -15.73 27.59
C GLY A 43 13.50 -16.46 27.39
N ILE A 44 13.55 -17.45 26.49
CA ILE A 44 14.75 -18.22 26.13
C ILE A 44 15.50 -17.56 24.95
N GLY A 45 14.86 -16.62 24.27
CA GLY A 45 15.43 -15.77 23.23
C GLY A 45 15.77 -16.43 21.90
N LYS A 46 15.12 -17.56 21.60
CA LYS A 46 15.31 -18.30 20.35
C LYS A 46 14.26 -17.99 19.29
N PHE A 47 13.10 -17.46 19.67
CA PHE A 47 11.97 -17.28 18.74
C PHE A 47 11.24 -15.95 18.97
N PHE A 48 10.72 -15.40 17.87
CA PHE A 48 9.79 -14.28 17.87
C PHE A 48 8.38 -14.79 17.67
N VAL A 49 7.44 -14.28 18.46
CA VAL A 49 6.01 -14.57 18.32
C VAL A 49 5.30 -13.29 17.88
N ALA A 50 4.46 -13.43 16.87
CA ALA A 50 3.70 -12.33 16.30
C ALA A 50 2.29 -12.81 15.93
N GLU A 51 1.29 -12.02 16.26
CA GLU A 51 -0.08 -12.20 15.80
C GLU A 51 -0.35 -11.21 14.65
N CYS A 52 -0.94 -11.70 13.56
CA CYS A 52 -1.25 -10.86 12.41
C CYS A 52 -2.61 -11.20 11.79
N TRP A 53 -3.28 -10.16 11.29
CA TRP A 53 -4.53 -10.30 10.54
C TRP A 53 -4.22 -10.70 9.10
N ILE A 54 -4.73 -11.84 8.66
CA ILE A 54 -4.56 -12.34 7.29
C ILE A 54 -5.89 -12.82 6.74
N HIS A 55 -6.15 -12.54 5.46
CA HIS A 55 -7.32 -13.06 4.77
C HIS A 55 -7.16 -14.57 4.53
N PHE A 56 -8.19 -15.34 4.87
CA PHE A 56 -8.14 -16.82 4.88
C PHE A 56 -7.73 -17.42 3.52
N GLU A 57 -8.23 -16.88 2.41
CA GLU A 57 -7.84 -17.33 1.06
C GLU A 57 -6.35 -17.14 0.77
N THR A 58 -5.78 -16.03 1.25
CA THR A 58 -4.34 -15.76 1.08
C THR A 58 -3.52 -16.77 1.88
N LEU A 59 -3.97 -17.08 3.10
CA LEU A 59 -3.31 -18.05 3.96
C LEU A 59 -3.30 -19.45 3.33
N LYS A 60 -4.42 -19.89 2.75
CA LYS A 60 -4.52 -21.14 1.96
C LYS A 60 -3.51 -21.21 0.82
N MET A 61 -3.36 -20.14 0.06
CA MET A 61 -2.47 -20.13 -1.10
C MET A 61 -0.98 -20.06 -0.74
N CYS A 62 -0.63 -19.33 0.31
CA CYS A 62 0.77 -19.03 0.63
C CYS A 62 1.40 -19.98 1.66
N VAL A 63 0.63 -20.44 2.65
CA VAL A 63 1.17 -21.15 3.81
C VAL A 63 0.99 -22.67 3.67
N TRP A 64 -0.21 -23.12 3.30
CA TRP A 64 -0.53 -24.56 3.23
C TRP A 64 0.33 -25.39 2.26
N PRO A 65 0.75 -24.87 1.09
CA PRO A 65 1.66 -25.62 0.21
C PRO A 65 3.15 -25.48 0.58
N GLY A 66 3.49 -24.88 1.73
CA GLY A 66 4.89 -24.67 2.15
C GLY A 66 5.68 -23.68 1.28
N ASN A 67 4.99 -22.96 0.39
CA ASN A 67 5.62 -22.10 -0.62
C ASN A 67 5.60 -20.63 -0.14
N TRP A 68 6.49 -20.31 0.80
CA TRP A 68 6.74 -18.95 1.35
C TRP A 68 7.31 -17.95 0.32
N CYS A 69 7.22 -18.28 -0.97
CA CYS A 69 7.90 -17.55 -2.02
C CYS A 69 7.03 -16.38 -2.47
N GLY A 70 7.30 -15.18 -1.94
CA GLY A 70 7.42 -13.89 -2.65
C GLY A 70 6.38 -13.46 -3.69
N LYS A 71 5.24 -14.15 -3.83
CA LYS A 71 4.23 -13.83 -4.82
C LYS A 71 3.50 -12.57 -4.38
N ARG A 72 3.50 -11.55 -5.23
CA ARG A 72 2.60 -10.41 -5.10
C ARG A 72 1.17 -10.97 -5.04
N ILE A 73 0.50 -10.76 -3.91
CA ILE A 73 -0.91 -11.07 -3.73
C ILE A 73 -1.68 -10.11 -4.65
N ILE A 74 -1.84 -10.49 -5.91
CA ILE A 74 -2.71 -9.80 -6.84
C ILE A 74 -4.10 -10.36 -6.53
N ALA A 75 -4.88 -9.62 -5.74
CA ALA A 75 -6.28 -9.94 -5.51
C ALA A 75 -6.95 -10.19 -6.87
N TYR A 76 -7.55 -11.37 -7.03
CA TYR A 76 -8.18 -11.84 -8.25
C TYR A 76 -9.45 -11.00 -8.51
N LEU A 77 -9.29 -9.93 -9.29
CA LEU A 77 -10.37 -9.16 -9.91
C LEU A 77 -9.76 -8.68 -11.22
N ASP A 78 -10.12 -9.37 -12.29
CA ASP A 78 -9.36 -9.52 -13.53
C ASP A 78 -9.46 -8.33 -14.49
N SER A 79 -9.75 -7.13 -13.98
CA SER A 79 -9.60 -5.92 -14.78
C SER A 79 -9.00 -4.79 -13.96
N LYS A 80 -7.86 -4.28 -14.47
CA LYS A 80 -7.19 -3.10 -13.91
C LYS A 80 -8.12 -1.89 -13.86
N ILE A 81 -9.06 -1.80 -14.82
CA ILE A 81 -10.03 -0.72 -14.96
C ILE A 81 -11.06 -0.75 -13.83
N ILE A 82 -11.73 -1.88 -13.59
CA ILE A 82 -12.76 -1.97 -12.53
C ILE A 82 -12.14 -1.73 -11.15
N LYS A 83 -10.92 -2.24 -10.91
CA LYS A 83 -10.18 -1.95 -9.68
C LYS A 83 -9.90 -0.46 -9.48
N ALA A 84 -9.42 0.22 -10.52
CA ALA A 84 -9.13 1.65 -10.44
C ALA A 84 -10.40 2.48 -10.18
N LEU A 85 -11.50 2.14 -10.84
CA LEU A 85 -12.80 2.80 -10.66
C LEU A 85 -13.34 2.62 -9.23
N ILE A 86 -13.37 1.37 -8.74
CA ILE A 86 -13.82 1.08 -7.38
C ILE A 86 -12.92 1.76 -6.35
N GLN A 87 -11.60 1.79 -6.60
CA GLN A 87 -10.66 2.41 -5.66
C GLN A 87 -10.86 3.92 -5.55
N GLY A 88 -11.22 4.61 -6.65
CA GLY A 88 -11.57 6.02 -6.63
C GLY A 88 -12.78 6.29 -5.74
N GLN A 89 -13.88 5.58 -5.96
CA GLN A 89 -15.12 5.75 -5.17
C GLN A 89 -14.96 5.28 -3.72
N LYS A 90 -14.21 4.20 -3.49
CA LYS A 90 -13.92 3.70 -2.15
C LYS A 90 -13.18 4.74 -1.30
N ARG A 91 -12.28 5.55 -1.86
CA ARG A 91 -11.62 6.63 -1.11
C ARG A 91 -12.61 7.70 -0.64
N ILE A 92 -13.63 8.00 -1.44
CA ILE A 92 -14.68 8.96 -1.08
C ILE A 92 -15.52 8.38 0.05
N VAL A 93 -15.98 7.14 -0.08
CA VAL A 93 -16.75 6.44 0.97
C VAL A 93 -15.95 6.32 2.28
N ASP A 94 -14.70 5.86 2.18
CA ASP A 94 -13.83 5.65 3.35
C ASP A 94 -13.52 6.97 4.10
N SER A 95 -13.71 8.13 3.46
CA SER A 95 -13.56 9.44 4.12
C SER A 95 -14.68 9.76 5.11
N TYR A 96 -15.87 9.18 4.90
CA TYR A 96 -17.01 9.32 5.81
C TYR A 96 -17.01 8.26 6.92
N GLY A 97 -16.43 7.09 6.66
CA GLY A 97 -16.30 6.04 7.65
C GLY A 97 -15.79 4.73 7.05
N ILE A 98 -15.14 3.92 7.88
CA ILE A 98 -14.70 2.58 7.50
C ILE A 98 -15.81 1.60 7.87
N ALA A 99 -16.29 0.85 6.89
CA ALA A 99 -17.31 -0.18 7.08
C ALA A 99 -16.86 -1.24 8.11
N SER A 100 -17.80 -1.70 8.92
CA SER A 100 -17.58 -2.74 9.92
C SER A 100 -17.32 -4.10 9.29
N TYR A 101 -16.79 -5.04 10.08
CA TYR A 101 -16.56 -6.40 9.60
C TYR A 101 -17.86 -7.04 9.10
N LEU A 102 -17.84 -7.57 7.87
CA LEU A 102 -19.00 -8.13 7.15
C LEU A 102 -20.11 -7.14 6.81
N GLU A 103 -19.87 -5.84 6.97
CA GLU A 103 -20.78 -4.81 6.47
C GLU A 103 -20.67 -4.69 4.94
N VAL A 104 -21.80 -4.43 4.28
CA VAL A 104 -21.84 -4.26 2.82
C VAL A 104 -21.13 -2.97 2.47
N ASN A 105 -20.09 -3.06 1.63
CA ASN A 105 -19.40 -1.88 1.13
C ASN A 105 -20.34 -1.07 0.21
N PRO A 106 -20.63 0.22 0.50
CA PRO A 106 -21.49 1.02 -0.36
C PRO A 106 -20.79 1.52 -1.63
N ALA A 107 -19.45 1.45 -1.72
CA ALA A 107 -18.67 1.97 -2.85
C ALA A 107 -19.12 1.49 -4.25
N PRO A 108 -19.50 0.22 -4.48
CA PRO A 108 -20.01 -0.22 -5.78
C PRO A 108 -21.30 0.49 -6.20
N TYR A 109 -22.19 0.80 -5.26
CA TYR A 109 -23.45 1.51 -5.55
C TYR A 109 -23.20 2.98 -5.84
N THR A 110 -22.25 3.60 -5.10
CA THR A 110 -21.88 5.00 -5.32
C THR A 110 -21.33 5.27 -6.71
N ILE A 111 -20.77 4.26 -7.42
CA ILE A 111 -20.30 4.43 -8.81
C ILE A 111 -21.40 4.93 -9.74
N ILE A 112 -22.65 4.49 -9.51
CA ILE A 112 -23.79 4.85 -10.36
C ILE A 112 -24.57 6.00 -9.74
N THR A 113 -24.86 5.92 -8.44
CA THR A 113 -25.75 6.89 -7.78
C THR A 113 -25.10 8.25 -7.63
N PHE A 114 -23.78 8.33 -7.40
CA PHE A 114 -23.09 9.61 -7.21
C PHE A 114 -23.07 10.45 -8.50
N PRO A 115 -22.60 9.95 -9.67
CA PRO A 115 -22.68 10.71 -10.91
C PRO A 115 -24.12 11.01 -11.33
N PHE A 116 -25.06 10.10 -11.07
CA PHE A 116 -26.47 10.32 -11.41
C PHE A 116 -27.07 11.50 -10.65
N ILE A 117 -26.91 11.54 -9.33
CA ILE A 117 -27.40 12.66 -8.50
C ILE A 117 -26.69 13.95 -8.88
N PHE A 118 -25.37 13.90 -9.14
CA PHE A 118 -24.61 15.04 -9.62
C PHE A 118 -25.17 15.59 -10.95
N SER A 119 -25.47 14.71 -11.90
CA SER A 119 -26.06 15.09 -13.19
C SER A 119 -27.48 15.64 -13.06
N CYS A 120 -28.29 15.19 -12.10
CA CYS A 120 -29.59 15.81 -11.83
C CYS A 120 -29.47 17.23 -11.26
N MET A 121 -28.44 17.49 -10.45
CA MET A 121 -28.21 18.80 -9.82
C MET A 121 -27.52 19.81 -10.75
N PHE A 122 -26.67 19.33 -11.67
CA PHE A 122 -25.83 20.16 -12.54
C PHE A 122 -26.03 19.85 -14.03
N GLY A 123 -27.19 19.28 -14.38
CA GLY A 123 -27.53 18.86 -15.74
C GLY A 123 -27.90 20.03 -16.63
N ASP A 124 -26.89 20.74 -17.13
CA ASP A 124 -27.00 21.68 -18.24
C ASP A 124 -26.30 21.07 -19.45
N LEU A 125 -26.98 21.00 -20.60
CA LEU A 125 -26.43 20.43 -21.83
C LEU A 125 -25.29 21.27 -22.43
N GLY A 126 -25.09 22.50 -21.94
CA GLY A 126 -24.08 23.45 -22.43
C GLY A 126 -22.91 23.76 -21.50
N HIS A 127 -22.85 23.18 -20.29
CA HIS A 127 -21.69 23.25 -19.38
C HIS A 127 -20.60 22.25 -19.77
#